data_AF-A0A096M023-F1
#
_entry.id   AF-A0A096M023-F1
#
_cell.length_a   1.000
_cell.length_b   1.000
_cell.length_c   1.000
_cell.angle_alpha   90.00
_cell.angle_beta   90.00
_cell.angle_gamma   90.00
#
_symmetry.space_group_name_H-M   'P 1'
#
loop_
_entity.id
_entity.type
_entity.pdbx_description
1 polymer ?
#
loop_
_entity_poly.entity_id
_entity_poly.type
_entity_poly.pdbx_seq_one_letter_code
_entity_poly.pdbx_strand_id
1 'polypeptide(L)'
;QVDHLKENENEDKIKTVVKELVKKLKEKPSKIALCSNTICVSHGNNGNSKHSVRHYGVSMSTTGGPAGQIMVAASCLKYWEKDVADAVMSYYPKGKKYFNVTIKLPDWVRCQAFELTGSGEVKIPCRSCSNMFGLVTTATQAWPHGNCAEAESLSNLLKEKE
;
A
#
# COMPACT_ATOMS: atom_id res chain seq x y z
N GLN A 1 -17.89 16.41 19.46
CA GLN A 1 -16.42 16.44 19.27
C GLN A 1 -15.72 15.18 19.83
N VAL A 2 -16.40 14.02 19.88
CA VAL A 2 -15.90 12.79 20.53
C VAL A 2 -15.52 11.70 19.51
N ASP A 3 -16.04 11.77 18.28
CA ASP A 3 -15.88 10.71 17.28
C ASP A 3 -14.54 10.76 16.52
N HIS A 4 -13.95 11.96 16.33
CA HIS A 4 -12.62 12.09 15.72
C HIS A 4 -11.49 11.50 16.58
N LEU A 5 -11.67 11.47 17.90
CA LEU A 5 -10.70 10.88 18.82
C LEU A 5 -10.71 9.35 18.72
N LYS A 6 -11.90 8.74 18.64
CA LYS A 6 -12.07 7.27 18.57
C LYS A 6 -11.54 6.65 17.28
N GLU A 7 -11.68 7.35 16.15
CA GLU A 7 -11.23 6.86 14.85
C GLU A 7 -9.71 6.89 14.66
N ASN A 8 -9.04 7.90 15.22
CA ASN A 8 -7.58 7.98 15.30
C ASN A 8 -7.03 6.96 16.30
N GLU A 9 -7.70 6.76 17.44
CA GLU A 9 -7.33 5.72 18.41
C GLU A 9 -7.31 4.31 17.80
N ASN A 10 -8.22 4.01 16.86
CA ASN A 10 -8.24 2.70 16.20
C ASN A 10 -7.07 2.53 15.22
N GLU A 11 -6.67 3.58 14.51
CA GLU A 11 -5.52 3.54 13.60
C GLU A 11 -4.20 3.40 14.38
N ASP A 12 -4.06 4.13 15.48
CA ASP A 12 -2.87 4.08 16.33
C ASP A 12 -2.73 2.72 17.03
N LYS A 13 -3.86 2.10 17.42
CA LYS A 13 -3.87 0.72 17.94
C LYS A 13 -3.40 -0.28 16.89
N ILE A 14 -3.90 -0.18 15.66
CA ILE A 14 -3.48 -1.07 14.57
C ILE A 14 -1.99 -0.90 14.27
N LYS A 15 -1.52 0.35 14.15
CA LYS A 15 -0.09 0.65 13.97
C LYS A 15 0.76 0.02 15.08
N THR A 16 0.30 0.10 16.32
CA THR A 16 0.99 -0.47 17.48
C THR A 16 1.05 -2.00 17.43
N VAL A 17 -0.08 -2.68 17.17
CA VAL A 17 -0.13 -4.14 17.07
C VAL A 17 0.78 -4.65 15.93
N VAL A 18 0.73 -3.99 14.77
CA VAL A 18 1.58 -4.36 13.64
C VAL A 18 3.07 -4.12 13.95
N LYS A 19 3.41 -3.02 14.64
CA LYS A 19 4.79 -2.75 15.11
C LYS A 19 5.33 -3.88 15.97
N GLU A 20 4.55 -4.35 16.93
CA GLU A 20 4.95 -5.44 17.82
C GLU A 20 5.12 -6.77 17.09
N LEU A 21 4.21 -7.08 16.15
CA LEU A 21 4.30 -8.29 15.34
C LEU A 21 5.58 -8.30 14.49
N VAL A 22 5.90 -7.19 13.83
CA VAL A 22 7.13 -7.04 13.03
C VAL A 22 8.38 -7.22 13.90
N LYS A 23 8.39 -6.67 15.11
CA LYS A 23 9.51 -6.84 16.05
C LYS A 23 9.72 -8.32 16.40
N LYS A 24 8.66 -9.05 16.75
CA LYS A 24 8.70 -10.50 17.06
C LYS A 24 9.18 -11.34 15.88
N LEU A 25 8.79 -10.98 14.66
CA LEU A 25 9.22 -11.68 13.44
C LEU A 25 10.72 -11.45 13.13
N LYS A 26 11.28 -10.31 13.51
CA LYS A 26 12.71 -10.00 13.35
C LYS A 26 13.62 -10.72 14.38
N GLU A 27 13.08 -11.19 15.49
CA GLU A 27 13.83 -11.86 16.57
C GLU A 27 14.18 -13.34 16.27
N LYS A 28 13.64 -13.94 15.20
CA LYS A 28 13.93 -15.34 14.80
C LYS A 28 14.66 -15.41 13.45
N PRO A 29 16.01 -15.50 13.43
CA PRO A 29 16.82 -15.34 12.22
C PRO A 29 16.99 -16.66 11.46
N SER A 30 15.91 -17.32 11.05
CA SER A 30 15.98 -18.48 10.16
C SER A 30 15.34 -18.18 8.82
N LYS A 31 16.20 -17.73 7.88
CA LYS A 31 16.10 -17.74 6.41
C LYS A 31 14.72 -17.37 5.81
N ILE A 32 14.65 -16.15 5.28
CA ILE A 32 13.50 -15.51 4.60
C ILE A 32 12.43 -15.02 5.60
N ALA A 33 12.74 -13.93 6.30
CA ALA A 33 11.73 -13.17 7.02
C ALA A 33 10.92 -12.33 6.03
N LEU A 34 9.69 -12.76 5.72
CA LEU A 34 8.69 -11.87 5.18
C LEU A 34 8.40 -10.81 6.24
N CYS A 35 8.82 -9.58 5.97
CA CYS A 35 8.60 -8.49 6.90
C CYS A 35 8.05 -7.29 6.16
N SER A 36 7.07 -6.64 6.77
CA SER A 36 6.61 -5.34 6.31
C SER A 36 7.07 -4.25 7.27
N ASN A 37 7.59 -3.19 6.70
CA ASN A 37 7.91 -1.97 7.43
C ASN A 37 6.95 -0.83 7.05
N THR A 38 5.91 -1.09 6.24
CA THR A 38 5.01 -0.05 5.74
C THR A 38 3.60 -0.60 5.58
N ILE A 39 2.63 0.11 6.17
CA ILE A 39 1.20 -0.16 6.01
C ILE A 39 0.59 0.98 5.19
N CYS A 40 -0.37 0.69 4.34
CA CYS A 40 -1.22 1.66 3.67
C CYS A 40 -2.67 1.48 4.11
N VAL A 41 -3.34 2.60 4.31
CA VAL A 41 -4.78 2.65 4.58
C VAL A 41 -5.44 3.43 3.45
N SER A 42 -6.45 2.84 2.83
CA SER A 42 -7.29 3.50 1.85
C SER A 42 -8.76 3.37 2.22
N HIS A 43 -9.54 4.40 1.90
CA HIS A 43 -10.95 4.46 2.20
C HIS A 43 -11.64 5.56 1.39
N GLY A 44 -12.95 5.43 1.18
CA GLY A 44 -13.75 6.41 0.47
C GLY A 44 -14.32 7.48 1.40
N ASN A 45 -13.90 8.74 1.27
CA ASN A 45 -14.50 9.87 1.97
C ASN A 45 -15.68 10.44 1.18
N ASN A 46 -16.69 9.61 0.91
CA ASN A 46 -17.94 10.14 0.38
C ASN A 46 -18.71 10.74 1.55
N GLY A 47 -19.07 12.03 1.47
CA GLY A 47 -19.64 12.83 2.58
C GLY A 47 -20.95 12.32 3.20
N ASN A 48 -21.45 11.16 2.76
CA ASN A 48 -22.69 10.53 3.20
C ASN A 48 -22.51 9.27 4.07
N SER A 49 -21.30 8.75 4.29
CA SER A 49 -21.13 7.54 5.10
C SER A 49 -20.40 7.84 6.41
N LYS A 50 -21.14 7.78 7.53
CA LYS A 50 -20.59 7.76 8.91
C LYS A 50 -19.65 6.56 9.19
N HIS A 51 -19.49 5.64 8.22
CA HIS A 51 -18.58 4.51 8.29
C HIS A 51 -17.95 4.28 6.92
N SER A 52 -16.85 4.97 6.63
CA SER A 52 -15.99 4.65 5.49
C SER A 52 -15.18 3.41 5.85
N VAL A 53 -15.43 2.28 5.16
CA VAL A 53 -14.66 1.06 5.40
C VAL A 53 -13.19 1.30 5.05
N ARG A 54 -12.31 0.92 5.97
CA ARG A 54 -10.86 1.10 5.84
C ARG A 54 -10.24 -0.17 5.29
N HIS A 55 -9.50 -0.02 4.20
CA HIS A 55 -8.81 -1.10 3.52
C HIS A 55 -7.32 -0.99 3.78
N TYR A 56 -6.75 -2.09 4.25
CA TYR A 56 -5.35 -2.15 4.64
C TYR A 56 -4.54 -2.88 3.59
N GLY A 57 -3.31 -2.42 3.38
CA GLY A 57 -2.31 -3.11 2.57
C GLY A 57 -0.95 -2.97 3.21
N VAL A 58 -0.04 -3.91 2.96
CA VAL A 58 1.31 -3.92 3.50
C VAL A 58 2.34 -4.08 2.39
N SER A 59 3.46 -3.38 2.51
CA SER A 59 4.58 -3.60 1.61
C SER A 59 5.38 -4.78 2.15
N MET A 60 5.17 -5.97 1.58
CA MET A 60 5.82 -7.18 2.07
C MET A 60 7.23 -7.32 1.47
N SER A 61 8.25 -7.07 2.26
CA SER A 61 9.64 -7.23 1.81
C SER A 61 10.18 -8.63 2.11
N THR A 62 11.04 -9.10 1.23
CA THR A 62 11.78 -10.37 1.34
C THR A 62 13.24 -10.13 0.94
N THR A 63 14.12 -11.04 1.32
CA THR A 63 15.55 -10.92 1.05
C THR A 63 15.87 -11.25 -0.40
N GLY A 64 16.22 -10.24 -1.18
CA GLY A 64 16.72 -10.39 -2.56
C GLY A 64 15.69 -10.06 -3.63
N GLY A 65 16.18 -9.55 -4.77
CA GLY A 65 15.37 -9.13 -5.91
C GLY A 65 14.44 -10.22 -6.48
N PRO A 66 14.93 -11.43 -6.78
CA PRO A 66 14.09 -12.49 -7.35
C PRO A 66 12.92 -12.89 -6.45
N ALA A 67 13.16 -13.00 -5.13
CA ALA A 67 12.10 -13.31 -4.18
C ALA A 67 11.05 -12.19 -4.13
N GLY A 68 11.46 -10.92 -4.21
CA GLY A 68 10.55 -9.78 -4.28
C GLY A 68 9.69 -9.80 -5.55
N GLN A 69 10.27 -10.16 -6.70
CA GLN A 69 9.53 -10.30 -7.96
C GLN A 69 8.50 -11.43 -7.91
N ILE A 70 8.86 -12.58 -7.32
CA ILE A 70 7.93 -13.70 -7.11
C ILE A 70 6.75 -13.26 -6.23
N MET A 71 7.01 -12.52 -5.14
CA MET A 71 5.96 -12.00 -4.27
C MET A 71 5.00 -11.09 -5.05
N VAL A 72 5.51 -10.15 -5.85
CA VAL A 72 4.68 -9.27 -6.70
C VAL A 72 3.85 -10.10 -7.69
N ALA A 73 4.48 -11.05 -8.39
CA ALA A 73 3.79 -11.89 -9.37
C ALA A 73 2.68 -12.73 -8.71
N ALA A 74 2.94 -13.31 -7.53
CA ALA A 74 1.96 -14.07 -6.77
C ALA A 74 0.79 -13.18 -6.31
N SER A 75 1.09 -11.95 -5.86
CA SER A 75 0.07 -10.95 -5.53
C SER A 75 -0.81 -10.62 -6.74
N CYS A 76 -0.22 -10.29 -7.88
CA CYS A 76 -0.95 -9.99 -9.12
C CYS A 76 -1.81 -11.17 -9.61
N LEU A 77 -1.33 -12.41 -9.49
CA LEU A 77 -2.05 -13.58 -10.03
C LEU A 77 -3.28 -13.97 -9.20
N LYS A 78 -3.27 -13.73 -7.89
CA LYS A 78 -4.26 -14.32 -6.97
C LYS A 78 -4.86 -13.36 -5.96
N TYR A 79 -4.10 -12.38 -5.47
CA TYR A 79 -4.48 -11.62 -4.28
C TYR A 79 -4.93 -10.21 -4.60
N TRP A 80 -4.36 -9.57 -5.61
CA TRP A 80 -4.77 -8.24 -6.01
C TRP A 80 -5.99 -8.26 -6.93
N GLU A 81 -6.74 -7.18 -6.90
CA GLU A 81 -7.78 -6.86 -7.87
C GLU A 81 -7.16 -6.78 -9.26
N LYS A 82 -7.91 -7.18 -10.28
CA LYS A 82 -7.41 -7.36 -11.64
C LYS A 82 -6.84 -6.08 -12.23
N ASP A 83 -7.55 -4.96 -12.13
CA ASP A 83 -7.07 -3.68 -12.67
C ASP A 83 -5.80 -3.21 -11.94
N VAL A 84 -5.74 -3.42 -10.62
CA VAL A 84 -4.52 -3.16 -9.83
C VAL A 84 -3.36 -4.05 -10.27
N ALA A 85 -3.60 -5.35 -10.45
CA ALA A 85 -2.61 -6.30 -10.92
C ALA A 85 -2.09 -5.92 -12.32
N ASP A 86 -3.00 -5.57 -13.23
CA ASP A 86 -2.68 -5.13 -14.59
C ASP A 86 -1.88 -3.82 -14.56
N ALA A 87 -2.22 -2.86 -13.68
CA ALA A 87 -1.45 -1.65 -13.49
C ALA A 87 -0.01 -1.92 -13.01
N VAL A 88 0.18 -2.82 -12.05
CA VAL A 88 1.52 -3.18 -11.54
C VAL A 88 2.34 -3.96 -12.57
N MET A 89 1.72 -4.90 -13.28
CA MET A 89 2.41 -5.74 -14.27
C MET A 89 2.75 -4.98 -15.55
N SER A 90 1.91 -4.01 -15.95
CA SER A 90 2.16 -3.17 -17.13
C SER A 90 3.12 -2.00 -16.87
N TYR A 91 3.42 -1.71 -15.60
CA TYR A 91 4.31 -0.61 -15.23
C TYR A 91 5.79 -0.96 -15.47
N TYR A 92 6.32 -0.48 -16.60
CA TYR A 92 7.73 -0.60 -16.96
C TYR A 92 8.38 0.78 -17.10
N PRO A 93 9.02 1.32 -16.05
CA PRO A 93 9.55 2.69 -16.06
C PRO A 93 10.73 2.88 -17.03
N LYS A 94 11.42 1.81 -17.41
CA LYS A 94 12.54 1.85 -18.36
C LYS A 94 12.03 1.68 -19.79
N GLY A 95 11.66 2.76 -20.47
CA GLY A 95 11.39 2.72 -21.92
C GLY A 95 10.15 3.50 -22.38
N LYS A 96 9.33 4.01 -21.46
CA LYS A 96 8.25 4.95 -21.79
C LYS A 96 8.53 6.30 -21.14
N LYS A 97 8.61 7.36 -21.95
CA LYS A 97 8.80 8.75 -21.47
C LYS A 97 7.56 9.29 -20.73
N TYR A 98 6.39 8.69 -20.95
CA TYR A 98 5.12 9.13 -20.37
C TYR A 98 4.30 7.91 -19.93
N PHE A 99 4.01 7.85 -18.63
CA PHE A 99 2.95 7.00 -18.09
C PHE A 99 1.73 7.89 -17.89
N ASN A 100 0.66 7.63 -18.64
CA ASN A 100 -0.64 8.22 -18.34
C ASN A 100 -1.27 7.31 -17.30
N VAL A 101 -1.54 7.86 -16.12
CA VAL A 101 -2.05 7.18 -14.92
C VAL A 101 -2.96 5.99 -15.26
N THR A 102 -2.56 4.77 -14.88
CA THR A 102 -3.31 3.55 -15.24
C THR A 102 -4.68 3.50 -14.55
N ILE A 103 -4.74 3.84 -13.26
CA ILE A 103 -5.96 3.91 -12.46
C ILE A 103 -6.09 5.33 -11.91
N LYS A 104 -7.17 6.02 -12.26
CA LYS A 104 -7.49 7.33 -11.68
C LYS A 104 -8.42 7.15 -10.49
N LEU A 105 -7.87 7.35 -9.30
CA LEU A 105 -8.68 7.37 -8.09
C LEU A 105 -9.56 8.64 -8.07
N PRO A 106 -10.85 8.53 -7.74
CA PRO A 106 -11.69 9.69 -7.49
C PRO A 106 -11.13 10.55 -6.35
N ASP A 107 -11.34 11.87 -6.40
CA ASP A 107 -10.82 12.84 -5.41
C ASP A 107 -11.27 12.56 -3.97
N TRP A 108 -12.39 11.85 -3.80
CA TRP A 108 -12.89 11.45 -2.49
C TRP A 108 -12.20 10.20 -1.93
N VAL A 109 -11.36 9.50 -2.68
CA VAL A 109 -10.59 8.36 -2.17
C VAL A 109 -9.31 8.85 -1.49
N ARG A 110 -9.13 8.48 -0.22
CA ARG A 110 -7.85 8.62 0.47
C ARG A 110 -7.07 7.32 0.37
N CYS A 111 -5.76 7.41 0.15
CA CYS A 111 -4.82 6.30 0.19
C CYS A 111 -3.50 6.83 0.77
N GLN A 112 -3.10 6.34 1.94
CA GLN A 112 -1.92 6.85 2.63
C GLN A 112 -1.10 5.76 3.30
N ALA A 113 0.21 5.79 3.06
CA ALA A 113 1.18 4.87 3.63
C ALA A 113 1.83 5.45 4.91
N PHE A 114 2.18 4.56 5.83
CA PHE A 114 2.82 4.86 7.10
C PHE A 114 3.97 3.89 7.35
N GLU A 115 5.05 4.40 7.91
CA GLU A 115 6.16 3.56 8.36
C GLU A 115 5.81 2.82 9.65
N LEU A 116 5.88 1.50 9.62
CA LEU A 116 5.68 0.67 10.80
C LEU A 116 6.93 0.70 11.67
N THR A 117 8.12 0.61 11.09
CA THR A 117 9.35 0.56 11.89
C THR A 117 9.92 1.95 12.11
N GLY A 118 9.64 2.55 13.27
CA GLY A 118 10.08 3.91 13.61
C GLY A 118 8.96 4.73 14.27
N SER A 119 8.93 6.03 13.97
CA SER A 119 8.01 7.02 14.54
C SER A 119 6.54 6.84 14.12
N GLY A 120 6.24 6.05 13.08
CA GLY A 120 4.86 5.94 12.55
C GLY A 120 4.53 6.99 11.48
N GLU A 121 5.55 7.69 10.97
CA GLU A 121 5.39 8.79 10.04
C GLU A 121 4.71 8.40 8.73
N VAL A 122 4.03 9.40 8.15
CA VAL A 122 3.45 9.31 6.81
C VAL A 122 4.58 9.13 5.79
N LYS A 123 4.46 8.11 4.95
CA LYS A 123 5.31 7.94 3.78
C LYS A 123 4.62 8.55 2.57
N ILE A 124 5.28 9.50 1.92
CA ILE A 124 4.82 10.01 0.64
C ILE A 124 4.82 8.87 -0.40
N PRO A 125 3.82 8.79 -1.29
CA PRO A 125 3.77 7.75 -2.31
C PRO A 125 5.02 7.76 -3.18
N CYS A 126 5.50 6.61 -3.66
CA CYS A 126 6.62 6.61 -4.61
C CYS A 126 6.17 7.08 -6.01
N ARG A 127 7.12 7.40 -6.89
CA ARG A 127 6.81 7.83 -8.26
C ARG A 127 6.01 6.79 -9.03
N SER A 128 6.29 5.50 -8.81
CA SER A 128 5.54 4.40 -9.43
C SER A 128 4.07 4.39 -8.97
N CYS A 129 3.80 4.58 -7.68
CA CYS A 129 2.42 4.63 -7.17
C CYS A 129 1.67 5.86 -7.70
N SER A 130 2.35 7.00 -7.86
CA SER A 130 1.79 8.17 -8.52
C SER A 130 1.42 7.88 -9.97
N ASN A 131 2.33 7.25 -10.71
CA ASN A 131 2.10 6.90 -12.12
C ASN A 131 1.07 5.79 -12.32
N MET A 132 0.90 4.86 -11.37
CA MET A 132 -0.06 3.75 -11.50
C MET A 132 -1.45 4.14 -11.00
N PHE A 133 -1.53 4.86 -9.88
CA PHE A 133 -2.77 5.08 -9.13
C PHE A 133 -3.17 6.56 -9.02
N GLY A 134 -2.42 7.47 -9.66
CA GLY A 134 -2.72 8.91 -9.62
C GLY A 134 -2.44 9.57 -8.28
N LEU A 135 -1.70 8.92 -7.38
CA LEU A 135 -1.38 9.48 -6.08
C LEU A 135 -0.46 10.70 -6.20
N VAL A 136 -0.73 11.74 -5.41
CA VAL A 136 0.10 12.95 -5.38
C VAL A 136 1.42 12.64 -4.67
N THR A 137 2.54 12.96 -5.32
CA THR A 137 3.86 12.81 -4.72
C THR A 137 4.87 13.81 -5.28
N THR A 138 5.85 14.16 -4.43
CA THR A 138 7.08 14.86 -4.81
C THR A 138 8.26 13.91 -5.01
N ALA A 139 8.08 12.61 -4.75
CA ALA A 139 9.14 11.61 -4.91
C ALA A 139 9.54 11.42 -6.37
N THR A 140 10.84 11.43 -6.64
CA THR A 140 11.41 11.17 -7.98
C THR A 140 11.74 9.71 -8.20
N GLN A 141 12.01 8.97 -7.12
CA GLN A 141 12.40 7.56 -7.18
C GLN A 141 11.24 6.68 -7.67
N ALA A 142 11.49 5.97 -8.77
CA ALA A 142 10.59 4.98 -9.34
C ALA A 142 11.21 3.58 -9.20
N TRP A 143 10.52 2.68 -8.51
CA TRP A 143 10.91 1.29 -8.41
C TRP A 143 10.18 0.47 -9.49
N PRO A 144 10.91 -0.34 -10.29
CA PRO A 144 10.27 -1.33 -11.15
C PRO A 144 9.54 -2.38 -10.28
N HIS A 145 8.30 -2.72 -10.65
CA HIS A 145 7.48 -3.76 -10.02
C HIS A 145 7.03 -3.46 -8.57
N GLY A 146 6.06 -2.55 -8.45
CA GLY A 146 5.57 -1.99 -7.19
C GLY A 146 4.93 -3.00 -6.24
N ASN A 147 5.70 -3.45 -5.24
CA ASN A 147 5.20 -4.09 -4.02
C ASN A 147 4.89 -3.06 -2.92
N CYS A 148 4.42 -1.88 -3.33
CA CYS A 148 4.09 -0.81 -2.40
C CYS A 148 2.78 -1.16 -1.69
N ALA A 149 2.66 -0.76 -0.43
CA ALA A 149 1.49 -1.07 0.40
C ALA A 149 0.19 -0.53 -0.21
N GLU A 150 0.28 0.56 -0.98
CA GLU A 150 -0.79 1.19 -1.73
C GLU A 150 -1.46 0.22 -2.71
N ALA A 151 -0.72 -0.67 -3.37
CA ALA A 151 -1.29 -1.62 -4.33
C ALA A 151 -2.25 -2.58 -3.63
N GLU A 152 -1.84 -3.20 -2.52
CA GLU A 152 -2.70 -4.11 -1.77
C GLU A 152 -3.90 -3.39 -1.14
N SER A 153 -3.68 -2.20 -0.58
CA SER A 153 -4.75 -1.41 0.05
C SER A 153 -5.81 -1.01 -0.97
N LEU A 154 -5.40 -0.49 -2.14
CA LEU A 154 -6.33 -0.11 -3.21
C LEU A 154 -7.03 -1.32 -3.84
N SER A 155 -6.32 -2.44 -3.99
CA SER A 155 -6.93 -3.69 -4.42
C SER A 155 -8.09 -4.08 -3.50
N ASN A 156 -7.87 -4.02 -2.18
CA ASN A 156 -8.91 -4.35 -1.20
C ASN A 156 -10.09 -3.36 -1.26
N LEU A 157 -9.82 -2.08 -1.52
CA LEU A 157 -10.85 -1.05 -1.72
C LEU A 157 -11.69 -1.30 -2.98
N LEU A 158 -11.07 -1.75 -4.07
CA LEU A 158 -11.75 -1.98 -5.34
C LEU A 158 -12.56 -3.28 -5.33
N LYS A 159 -12.06 -4.34 -4.69
CA LYS A 159 -12.78 -5.61 -4.52
C LYS A 159 -14.09 -5.49 -3.75
N GLU A 160 -14.20 -4.55 -2.81
CA GLU A 160 -15.46 -4.33 -2.09
C GLU A 160 -16.53 -3.66 -2.96
N LYS A 161 -16.14 -3.02 -4.07
CA LYS A 161 -17.06 -2.37 -5.00
C LYS A 161 -17.59 -3.30 -6.10
N GLU A 162 -17.02 -4.50 -6.24
CA GLU A 162 -17.49 -5.56 -7.15
C GLU A 162 -18.60 -6.40 -6.51
#